data_AF-A0AA38J1E1-F1
#
_entry.id   AF-A0AA38J1E1-F1
#
_cell.length_a   1.000
_cell.length_b   1.000
_cell.length_c   1.000
_cell.angle_alpha   90.00
_cell.angle_beta   90.00
_cell.angle_gamma   90.00
#
_symmetry.space_group_name_H-M   'P 1'
#
loop_
_entity.id
_entity.type
_entity.pdbx_description
1 polymer ?
#
loop_
_entity_poly.entity_id
_entity_poly.type
_entity_poly.pdbx_seq_one_letter_code
_entity_poly.pdbx_strand_id
1 'polypeptide(L)'
;MLQSFIGIDNFKRGLTTYLNNNGLSVATPEILWDSFEQPDDVPYTVKTVMDSWTYKPGYPLLSLKQNGINITITQKRFLLSDDDTDDNKWYVPITYTTSADPSRFTETTTKEWLTPDADLTILLDNEDNWIILNNQQVGYYRVNYDKTLLSKIETALKSDDLGNIDEMSRSQLVDDQLNLGRAGKAEYADVLNFLSFMKRDTSYYSWSPFFNGFSYLFKRTNDESLRNSMKTYIKDLMQNLVDSVPFTTEKPTDQIYTLTQVLALTWACNLGETNCVNNATAAFTTYTTDDKMPSRNLKSVVYCTGLKNSENPTEDYNFLYNKYLSTKLATEQLTILKALGCINDSTLRQEYLKLALTDTIRIQDAQFVFQSVYSTNANEGVDDTLEFIKNNYQDFEPHFGTQSTLNSLIYTVADLITTQAEIDTLNEFLKTEGLDDSVIAAGIIAVESAKTNLQTISTLEGQLKDYFSPTSSASINTYHLEQI
;
A
#
# COMPACT_ATOMS: atom_id res chain seq x y z
N MET A 1 -11.61 0.86 -17.11
CA MET A 1 -12.97 0.28 -17.15
C MET A 1 -13.83 0.83 -18.30
N LEU A 2 -14.30 2.09 -18.29
CA LEU A 2 -15.15 2.64 -19.38
C LEU A 2 -14.54 2.42 -20.77
N GLN A 3 -13.30 2.90 -20.96
CA GLN A 3 -12.54 2.69 -22.20
C GLN A 3 -12.47 1.22 -22.63
N SER A 4 -12.36 0.29 -21.68
CA SER A 4 -12.20 -1.13 -21.96
C SER A 4 -13.50 -1.75 -22.49
N PHE A 5 -14.66 -1.37 -21.93
CA PHE A 5 -15.94 -1.95 -22.36
C PHE A 5 -16.54 -1.26 -23.60
N ILE A 6 -16.18 0.01 -23.88
CA ILE A 6 -16.62 0.67 -25.13
C ILE A 6 -15.60 0.61 -26.27
N GLY A 7 -14.36 0.21 -25.98
CA GLY A 7 -13.25 0.22 -26.91
C GLY A 7 -12.57 1.59 -27.05
N ILE A 8 -11.25 1.57 -27.31
CA ILE A 8 -10.41 2.78 -27.34
C ILE A 8 -10.87 3.80 -28.41
N ASP A 9 -11.36 3.33 -29.55
CA ASP A 9 -11.77 4.22 -30.64
C ASP A 9 -13.07 4.96 -30.32
N ASN A 10 -14.06 4.27 -29.77
CA ASN A 10 -15.31 4.90 -29.31
C ASN A 10 -15.04 5.82 -28.11
N PHE A 11 -14.11 5.43 -27.21
CA PHE A 11 -13.70 6.29 -26.10
C PHE A 11 -13.06 7.60 -26.58
N LYS A 12 -12.11 7.55 -27.51
CA LYS A 12 -11.48 8.74 -28.10
C LYS A 12 -12.49 9.61 -28.87
N ARG A 13 -13.36 8.99 -29.65
CA ARG A 13 -14.42 9.69 -30.40
C ARG A 13 -15.36 10.39 -29.45
N GLY A 14 -15.83 9.70 -28.42
CA GLY A 14 -16.74 10.27 -27.42
C GLY A 14 -16.13 11.44 -26.65
N LEU A 15 -14.87 11.33 -26.22
CA LEU A 15 -14.17 12.46 -25.60
C LEU A 15 -13.98 13.65 -26.57
N THR A 16 -13.71 13.38 -27.84
CA THR A 16 -13.58 14.43 -28.86
C THR A 16 -14.92 15.15 -29.08
N THR A 17 -16.02 14.39 -29.20
CA THR A 17 -17.37 14.92 -29.29
C THR A 17 -17.73 15.76 -28.05
N TYR A 18 -17.45 15.24 -26.86
CA TYR A 18 -17.67 15.92 -25.59
C TYR A 18 -16.95 17.28 -25.54
N LEU A 19 -15.65 17.31 -25.84
CA LEU A 19 -14.85 18.55 -25.77
C LEU A 19 -15.28 19.57 -26.83
N ASN A 20 -15.59 19.14 -28.05
CA ASN A 20 -16.03 20.04 -29.12
C ASN A 20 -17.40 20.66 -28.83
N ASN A 21 -18.33 19.88 -28.25
CA ASN A 21 -19.70 20.33 -27.99
C ASN A 21 -19.79 21.20 -26.73
N ASN A 22 -18.86 21.05 -25.77
CA ASN A 22 -18.93 21.71 -24.46
C ASN A 22 -17.77 22.69 -24.19
N GLY A 23 -16.99 23.03 -25.22
CA GLY A 23 -15.88 23.97 -25.11
C GLY A 23 -16.32 25.31 -24.52
N LEU A 24 -15.56 25.80 -23.52
CA LEU A 24 -15.81 27.07 -22.82
C LEU A 24 -17.14 27.12 -22.01
N SER A 25 -17.77 25.98 -21.76
CA SER A 25 -18.98 25.85 -20.93
C SER A 25 -18.73 25.03 -19.66
N VAL A 26 -19.77 24.86 -18.85
CA VAL A 26 -19.81 23.93 -17.71
C VAL A 26 -20.39 22.58 -18.12
N ALA A 27 -20.07 21.52 -17.37
CA ALA A 27 -20.52 20.16 -17.66
C ALA A 27 -21.11 19.47 -16.42
N THR A 28 -21.98 18.48 -16.67
CA THR A 28 -22.47 17.52 -15.68
C THR A 28 -22.10 16.09 -16.14
N PRO A 29 -22.15 15.08 -15.27
CA PRO A 29 -21.87 13.69 -15.66
C PRO A 29 -22.70 13.22 -16.86
N GLU A 30 -23.97 13.63 -16.95
CA GLU A 30 -24.88 13.27 -18.04
C GLU A 30 -24.35 13.72 -19.40
N ILE A 31 -23.83 14.96 -19.49
CA ILE A 31 -23.26 15.51 -20.72
C ILE A 31 -22.08 14.66 -21.22
N LEU A 32 -21.29 14.11 -20.29
CA LEU A 32 -20.19 13.22 -20.63
C LEU A 32 -20.71 11.87 -21.15
N TRP A 33 -21.69 11.26 -20.47
CA TRP A 33 -22.25 9.96 -20.88
C TRP A 33 -22.95 10.01 -22.24
N ASP A 34 -23.70 11.09 -22.50
CA ASP A 34 -24.40 11.32 -23.77
C ASP A 34 -23.44 11.53 -24.95
N SER A 35 -22.17 11.83 -24.68
CA SER A 35 -21.14 12.02 -25.71
C SER A 35 -20.52 10.70 -26.20
N PHE A 36 -20.71 9.58 -25.47
CA PHE A 36 -20.20 8.28 -25.88
C PHE A 36 -21.23 7.54 -26.74
N GLU A 37 -20.78 7.05 -27.90
CA GLU A 37 -21.58 6.15 -28.73
C GLU A 37 -21.75 4.80 -28.03
N GLN A 38 -22.96 4.25 -28.10
CA GLN A 38 -23.27 2.94 -27.57
C GLN A 38 -22.72 1.85 -28.51
N PRO A 39 -21.80 0.99 -28.07
CA PRO A 39 -21.37 -0.16 -28.87
C PRO A 39 -22.51 -1.19 -28.98
N ASP A 40 -22.65 -1.83 -30.15
CA ASP A 40 -23.69 -2.83 -30.42
C ASP A 40 -23.59 -4.06 -29.51
N ASP A 41 -22.37 -4.37 -29.05
CA ASP A 41 -22.01 -5.50 -28.20
C ASP A 41 -22.13 -5.21 -26.70
N VAL A 42 -22.50 -3.98 -26.32
CA VAL A 42 -22.74 -3.60 -24.93
C VAL A 42 -24.26 -3.57 -24.66
N PRO A 43 -24.79 -4.47 -23.79
CA PRO A 43 -26.23 -4.64 -23.58
C PRO A 43 -26.90 -3.52 -22.75
N TYR A 44 -26.12 -2.61 -22.15
CA TYR A 44 -26.59 -1.54 -21.27
C TYR A 44 -26.07 -0.18 -21.72
N THR A 45 -26.86 0.88 -21.56
CA THR A 45 -26.39 2.22 -21.93
C THR A 45 -25.15 2.63 -21.12
N VAL A 46 -24.20 3.34 -21.73
CA VAL A 46 -23.05 3.92 -21.02
C VAL A 46 -23.51 4.68 -19.78
N LYS A 47 -24.59 5.46 -19.89
CA LYS A 47 -25.20 6.18 -18.77
C LYS A 47 -25.62 5.24 -17.64
N THR A 48 -26.39 4.19 -17.93
CA THR A 48 -26.85 3.22 -16.91
C THR A 48 -25.69 2.59 -16.16
N VAL A 49 -24.64 2.18 -16.89
CA VAL A 49 -23.45 1.59 -16.28
C VAL A 49 -22.76 2.63 -15.39
N MET A 50 -22.40 3.79 -15.94
CA MET A 50 -21.60 4.80 -15.24
C MET A 50 -22.34 5.50 -14.10
N ASP A 51 -23.66 5.65 -14.17
CA ASP A 51 -24.48 6.13 -13.05
C ASP A 51 -24.30 5.20 -11.83
N SER A 52 -24.26 3.87 -12.04
CA SER A 52 -24.07 2.92 -10.93
C SER A 52 -22.72 3.09 -10.24
N TRP A 53 -21.69 3.56 -10.96
CA TRP A 53 -20.33 3.76 -10.43
C TRP A 53 -20.08 5.15 -9.87
N THR A 54 -20.81 6.17 -10.31
CA THR A 54 -20.56 7.58 -9.95
C THR A 54 -21.50 8.12 -8.89
N TYR A 55 -22.69 7.54 -8.75
CA TYR A 55 -23.68 7.94 -7.74
C TYR A 55 -23.70 7.05 -6.49
N LYS A 56 -22.93 5.96 -6.45
CA LYS A 56 -22.84 5.04 -5.30
C LYS A 56 -21.43 5.06 -4.69
N PRO A 57 -21.29 5.25 -3.37
CA PRO A 57 -19.97 5.25 -2.73
C PRO A 57 -19.38 3.83 -2.66
N GLY A 58 -18.06 3.74 -2.83
CA GLY A 58 -17.31 2.47 -2.75
C GLY A 58 -17.22 1.74 -4.10
N TYR A 59 -16.88 0.45 -4.03
CA TYR A 59 -16.73 -0.45 -5.18
C TYR A 59 -17.05 -1.90 -4.76
N PRO A 60 -17.33 -2.80 -5.71
CA PRO A 60 -17.70 -4.18 -5.37
C PRO A 60 -16.50 -5.08 -5.09
N LEU A 61 -16.72 -6.02 -4.18
CA LEU A 61 -16.02 -7.30 -4.09
C LEU A 61 -16.83 -8.34 -4.85
N LEU A 62 -16.20 -8.97 -5.85
CA LEU A 62 -16.76 -10.12 -6.55
C LEU A 62 -16.33 -11.41 -5.86
N SER A 63 -17.27 -12.23 -5.40
CA SER A 63 -16.99 -13.51 -4.76
C SER A 63 -17.31 -14.67 -5.68
N LEU A 64 -16.32 -15.53 -5.94
CA LEU A 64 -16.42 -16.70 -6.80
C LEU A 64 -16.56 -17.97 -5.97
N LYS A 65 -17.53 -18.81 -6.36
CA LYS A 65 -17.71 -20.14 -5.80
C LYS A 65 -17.78 -21.19 -6.90
N GLN A 66 -16.97 -22.23 -6.80
CA GLN A 66 -16.96 -23.35 -7.74
C GLN A 66 -17.89 -24.49 -7.29
N ASN A 67 -18.67 -25.02 -8.24
CA ASN A 67 -19.46 -26.24 -8.08
C ASN A 67 -19.36 -27.09 -9.35
N GLY A 68 -18.44 -28.06 -9.35
CA GLY A 68 -18.02 -28.78 -10.55
C GLY A 68 -17.44 -27.80 -11.57
N ILE A 69 -18.02 -27.79 -12.78
CA ILE A 69 -17.64 -26.84 -13.84
C ILE A 69 -18.31 -25.46 -13.72
N ASN A 70 -19.28 -25.28 -12.81
CA ASN A 70 -19.99 -24.00 -12.66
C ASN A 70 -19.25 -23.07 -11.70
N ILE A 71 -18.98 -21.84 -12.12
CA ILE A 71 -18.46 -20.76 -11.28
C ILE A 71 -19.56 -19.73 -11.08
N THR A 72 -20.09 -19.66 -9.85
CA THR A 72 -21.06 -18.64 -9.47
C THR A 72 -20.32 -17.40 -8.96
N ILE A 73 -20.65 -16.24 -9.51
CA ILE A 73 -20.09 -14.94 -9.16
C ILE A 73 -21.19 -14.08 -8.54
N THR A 74 -20.92 -13.56 -7.35
CA THR A 74 -21.80 -12.65 -6.61
C THR A 74 -21.07 -11.34 -6.32
N GLN A 75 -21.81 -10.25 -6.07
CA GLN A 75 -21.23 -8.96 -5.68
C GLN A 75 -21.78 -8.45 -4.35
N LYS A 76 -20.89 -7.80 -3.59
CA LYS A 76 -21.22 -6.95 -2.44
C LYS A 76 -20.27 -5.75 -2.41
N ARG A 77 -20.64 -4.66 -1.74
CA ARG A 77 -19.71 -3.56 -1.51
C ARG A 77 -18.50 -4.04 -0.69
N PHE A 78 -17.30 -3.64 -1.11
CA PHE A 78 -16.10 -3.87 -0.32
C PHE A 78 -15.92 -2.76 0.72
N LEU A 79 -15.87 -3.15 1.99
CA LEU A 79 -15.57 -2.30 3.14
C LEU A 79 -14.52 -2.99 4.00
N LEU A 80 -13.73 -2.20 4.74
CA LEU A 80 -12.76 -2.71 5.71
C LEU A 80 -13.43 -3.16 7.03
N SER A 81 -14.62 -2.63 7.32
CA SER A 81 -15.50 -3.11 8.38
C SER A 81 -16.70 -3.83 7.77
N ASP A 82 -17.31 -4.74 8.52
CA ASP A 82 -18.51 -5.48 8.07
C ASP A 82 -19.83 -4.73 8.28
N ASP A 83 -19.77 -3.45 8.66
CA ASP A 83 -20.93 -2.59 8.93
C ASP A 83 -21.53 -1.99 7.64
N ASP A 84 -21.79 -2.83 6.63
CA ASP A 84 -22.47 -2.38 5.43
C ASP A 84 -23.97 -2.26 5.67
N THR A 85 -24.45 -1.02 5.66
CA THR A 85 -25.88 -0.70 5.78
C THR A 85 -26.54 -0.44 4.43
N ASP A 86 -25.75 -0.40 3.34
CA ASP A 86 -26.21 -0.13 1.98
C ASP A 86 -26.12 -1.39 1.11
N ASP A 87 -27.19 -1.82 0.43
CA ASP A 87 -27.12 -2.90 -0.58
C ASP A 87 -26.69 -2.35 -1.96
N ASN A 88 -25.59 -1.58 -1.98
CA ASN A 88 -25.07 -1.00 -3.21
C ASN A 88 -24.53 -2.11 -4.12
N LYS A 89 -25.06 -2.16 -5.35
CA LYS A 89 -24.62 -3.06 -6.43
C LYS A 89 -24.42 -2.31 -7.75
N TRP A 90 -23.57 -2.85 -8.61
CA TRP A 90 -23.08 -2.20 -9.82
C TRP A 90 -23.35 -3.03 -11.07
N TYR A 91 -23.35 -2.35 -12.22
CA TYR A 91 -23.16 -3.03 -13.51
C TYR A 91 -21.66 -3.22 -13.72
N VAL A 92 -21.18 -4.45 -13.56
CA VAL A 92 -19.76 -4.76 -13.59
C VAL A 92 -19.39 -5.45 -14.91
N PRO A 93 -18.61 -4.79 -15.79
CA PRO A 93 -18.04 -5.44 -16.96
C PRO A 93 -16.92 -6.39 -16.51
N ILE A 94 -17.15 -7.69 -16.68
CA ILE A 94 -16.22 -8.74 -16.26
C ILE A 94 -15.36 -9.18 -17.44
N THR A 95 -14.06 -9.19 -17.20
CA THR A 95 -13.06 -9.90 -18.00
C THR A 95 -12.54 -11.07 -17.19
N TYR A 96 -12.13 -12.15 -17.84
CA TYR A 96 -11.50 -13.29 -17.16
C TYR A 96 -10.64 -14.11 -18.12
N THR A 97 -9.72 -14.86 -17.53
CA THR A 97 -8.89 -15.85 -18.22
C THR A 97 -8.92 -17.15 -17.43
N THR A 98 -9.01 -18.26 -18.15
CA THR A 98 -8.93 -19.62 -17.58
C THR A 98 -7.59 -20.25 -17.92
N SER A 99 -7.19 -21.29 -17.19
CA SER A 99 -5.98 -22.07 -17.49
C SER A 99 -5.93 -22.64 -18.92
N ALA A 100 -7.08 -22.86 -19.56
CA ALA A 100 -7.21 -23.35 -20.93
C ALA A 100 -7.16 -22.25 -22.01
N ASP A 101 -7.23 -20.97 -21.65
CA ASP A 101 -7.34 -19.86 -22.61
C ASP A 101 -6.00 -19.60 -23.32
N PRO A 102 -5.91 -19.73 -24.66
CA PRO A 102 -4.67 -19.50 -25.40
C PRO A 102 -4.28 -18.02 -25.46
N SER A 103 -5.23 -17.09 -25.29
CA SER A 103 -5.00 -15.64 -25.36
C SER A 103 -4.36 -15.06 -24.09
N ARG A 104 -4.27 -15.84 -22.99
CA ARG A 104 -3.51 -15.53 -21.76
C ARG A 104 -3.50 -14.05 -21.35
N PHE A 105 -4.59 -13.57 -20.73
CA PHE A 105 -4.73 -12.25 -20.11
C PHE A 105 -4.63 -11.01 -21.03
N THR A 106 -4.37 -11.19 -22.33
CA THR A 106 -4.27 -10.07 -23.28
C THR A 106 -5.61 -9.39 -23.54
N GLU A 107 -6.70 -10.15 -23.51
CA GLU A 107 -8.04 -9.61 -23.78
C GLU A 107 -8.66 -8.92 -22.58
N THR A 108 -8.87 -7.62 -22.73
CA THR A 108 -9.45 -6.71 -21.74
C THR A 108 -10.84 -6.20 -22.15
N THR A 109 -11.39 -6.70 -23.26
CA THR A 109 -12.77 -6.49 -23.66
C THR A 109 -13.71 -7.28 -22.75
N THR A 110 -14.89 -6.72 -22.48
CA THR A 110 -15.87 -7.33 -21.58
C THR A 110 -16.35 -8.67 -22.14
N LYS A 111 -16.17 -9.75 -21.38
CA LYS A 111 -16.66 -11.08 -21.73
C LYS A 111 -18.07 -11.32 -21.19
N GLU A 112 -18.32 -10.85 -19.97
CA GLU A 112 -19.59 -11.05 -19.27
C GLU A 112 -20.00 -9.80 -18.48
N TRP A 113 -21.28 -9.69 -18.15
CA TRP A 113 -21.80 -8.62 -17.31
C TRP A 113 -22.43 -9.17 -16.04
N LEU A 114 -21.94 -8.73 -14.89
CA LEU A 114 -22.63 -8.93 -13.62
C LEU A 114 -23.52 -7.71 -13.35
N THR A 115 -24.80 -7.96 -13.08
CA THR A 115 -25.82 -6.91 -12.90
C THR A 115 -26.21 -6.78 -11.43
N PRO A 116 -26.85 -5.67 -11.02
CA PRO A 116 -27.34 -5.51 -9.66
C PRO A 116 -28.34 -6.59 -9.22
N ASP A 117 -29.11 -7.14 -10.15
CA ASP A 117 -30.29 -7.95 -9.83
C ASP A 117 -30.06 -9.46 -9.95
N ALA A 118 -28.88 -9.89 -10.42
CA ALA A 118 -28.59 -11.30 -10.67
C ALA A 118 -27.13 -11.68 -10.44
N ASP A 119 -26.95 -12.90 -9.94
CA ASP A 119 -25.66 -13.58 -9.93
C ASP A 119 -25.28 -14.02 -11.35
N LEU A 120 -23.98 -14.10 -11.63
CA LEU A 120 -23.46 -14.58 -12.91
C LEU A 120 -22.93 -16.02 -12.75
N THR A 121 -23.19 -16.89 -13.73
CA THR A 121 -22.58 -18.22 -13.78
C THR A 121 -21.72 -18.37 -15.02
N ILE A 122 -20.45 -18.71 -14.85
CA ILE A 122 -19.50 -19.04 -15.92
C ILE A 122 -19.27 -20.56 -15.91
N LEU A 123 -19.23 -21.17 -17.09
CA LEU A 123 -18.89 -22.59 -17.25
C LEU A 123 -17.41 -22.74 -17.59
N LEU A 124 -16.70 -23.54 -16.81
CA LEU A 124 -15.35 -23.99 -17.13
C LEU A 124 -15.41 -25.19 -18.08
N ASP A 125 -14.43 -25.30 -18.97
CA ASP A 125 -14.27 -26.49 -19.83
C ASP A 125 -13.98 -27.76 -19.01
N ASN A 126 -13.27 -27.60 -17.89
CA ASN A 126 -12.90 -28.67 -16.97
C ASN A 126 -12.90 -28.10 -15.55
N GLU A 127 -13.37 -28.88 -14.58
CA GLU A 127 -13.38 -28.48 -13.18
C GLU A 127 -11.98 -28.23 -12.61
N ASP A 128 -10.92 -28.87 -13.12
CA ASP A 128 -9.54 -28.67 -12.69
C ASP A 128 -8.94 -27.33 -13.14
N ASN A 129 -9.60 -26.63 -14.07
CA ASN A 129 -9.12 -25.34 -14.55
C ASN A 129 -9.26 -24.27 -13.46
N TRP A 130 -8.25 -23.41 -13.34
CA TRP A 130 -8.39 -22.15 -12.61
C TRP A 130 -9.02 -21.10 -13.50
N ILE A 131 -9.64 -20.10 -12.87
CA ILE A 131 -10.16 -18.87 -13.49
C ILE A 131 -9.65 -17.68 -12.69
N ILE A 132 -9.17 -16.65 -13.39
CA ILE A 132 -8.79 -15.37 -12.80
C ILE A 132 -9.61 -14.28 -13.50
N LEU A 133 -10.29 -13.45 -12.72
CA LEU A 133 -11.06 -12.31 -13.21
C LEU A 133 -10.20 -11.05 -13.29
N ASN A 134 -10.69 -10.09 -14.07
CA ASN A 134 -10.17 -8.73 -14.19
C ASN A 134 -8.79 -8.69 -14.85
N ASN A 135 -8.69 -9.23 -16.07
CA ASN A 135 -7.48 -9.20 -16.88
C ASN A 135 -6.87 -7.79 -16.90
N GLN A 136 -5.57 -7.69 -16.55
CA GLN A 136 -4.81 -6.44 -16.45
C GLN A 136 -5.42 -5.39 -15.48
N GLN A 137 -6.28 -5.82 -14.56
CA GLN A 137 -6.93 -4.99 -13.56
C GLN A 137 -7.70 -3.79 -14.15
N VAL A 138 -8.26 -3.93 -15.36
CA VAL A 138 -8.96 -2.84 -16.06
C VAL A 138 -10.30 -2.45 -15.43
N GLY A 139 -10.91 -3.35 -14.66
CA GLY A 139 -12.12 -3.16 -13.89
C GLY A 139 -11.84 -2.64 -12.48
N TYR A 140 -12.73 -1.79 -11.98
CA TYR A 140 -12.58 -1.15 -10.66
C TYR A 140 -13.28 -1.98 -9.56
N TYR A 141 -12.82 -3.21 -9.34
CA TYR A 141 -13.38 -4.13 -8.36
C TYR A 141 -12.32 -5.11 -7.83
N ARG A 142 -12.56 -5.67 -6.65
CA ARG A 142 -11.75 -6.74 -6.05
C ARG A 142 -12.35 -8.10 -6.31
N VAL A 143 -11.54 -9.16 -6.23
CA VAL A 143 -12.00 -10.53 -6.42
C VAL A 143 -11.61 -11.41 -5.23
N ASN A 144 -12.60 -12.13 -4.69
CA ASN A 144 -12.43 -13.17 -3.71
C ASN A 144 -12.75 -14.52 -4.34
N TYR A 145 -11.85 -15.49 -4.18
CA TYR A 145 -12.00 -16.85 -4.68
C TYR A 145 -12.25 -17.77 -3.50
N ASP A 146 -13.15 -18.76 -3.66
CA ASP A 146 -13.25 -19.83 -2.66
C ASP A 146 -11.93 -20.61 -2.54
N LYS A 147 -11.80 -21.40 -1.46
CA LYS A 147 -10.58 -22.15 -1.16
C LYS A 147 -10.16 -23.11 -2.29
N THR A 148 -11.12 -23.67 -3.03
CA THR A 148 -10.85 -24.60 -4.14
C THR A 148 -10.22 -23.87 -5.31
N LEU A 149 -10.80 -22.75 -5.74
CA LEU A 149 -10.26 -21.94 -6.83
C LEU A 149 -8.91 -21.32 -6.44
N LEU A 150 -8.81 -20.79 -5.22
CA LEU A 150 -7.59 -20.16 -4.72
C LEU A 150 -6.42 -21.15 -4.70
N SER A 151 -6.65 -22.40 -4.27
CA SER A 151 -5.63 -23.45 -4.28
C SER A 151 -5.16 -23.82 -5.69
N LYS A 152 -6.03 -23.78 -6.70
CA LYS A 152 -5.65 -24.00 -8.11
C LYS A 152 -4.81 -22.86 -8.66
N ILE A 153 -5.18 -21.61 -8.32
CA ILE A 153 -4.39 -20.42 -8.67
C ILE A 153 -3.02 -20.49 -7.99
N GLU A 154 -2.97 -20.81 -6.70
CA GLU A 154 -1.74 -20.98 -5.94
C GLU A 154 -0.83 -22.05 -6.56
N THR A 155 -1.41 -23.20 -6.95
CA THR A 155 -0.67 -24.27 -7.64
C THR A 155 -0.03 -23.76 -8.94
N ALA A 156 -0.77 -22.98 -9.74
CA ALA A 156 -0.24 -22.38 -10.95
C ALA A 156 0.87 -21.36 -10.66
N LEU A 157 0.68 -20.47 -9.68
CA LEU A 157 1.70 -19.49 -9.28
C LEU A 157 2.99 -20.13 -8.75
N LYS A 158 2.89 -21.34 -8.19
CA LYS A 158 4.05 -22.11 -7.72
C LYS A 158 4.70 -22.98 -8.79
N SER A 159 4.12 -23.07 -10.00
CA SER A 159 4.74 -23.79 -11.12
C SER A 159 5.77 -22.93 -11.85
N ASP A 160 6.40 -23.50 -12.88
CA ASP A 160 7.31 -22.77 -13.76
C ASP A 160 6.61 -21.59 -14.44
N ASP A 161 7.39 -20.53 -14.66
CA ASP A 161 6.94 -19.24 -15.19
C ASP A 161 5.68 -18.68 -14.51
N LEU A 162 5.49 -19.00 -13.21
CA LEU A 162 4.34 -18.59 -12.40
C LEU A 162 3.00 -18.98 -13.06
N GLY A 163 2.98 -20.10 -13.79
CA GLY A 163 1.81 -20.61 -14.50
C GLY A 163 1.42 -19.79 -15.73
N ASN A 164 2.34 -18.95 -16.23
CA ASN A 164 2.09 -17.93 -17.25
C ASN A 164 0.95 -16.96 -16.88
N ILE A 165 0.76 -16.71 -15.57
CA ILE A 165 -0.14 -15.67 -15.07
C ILE A 165 0.58 -14.33 -15.22
N ASP A 166 -0.01 -13.36 -15.92
CA ASP A 166 0.63 -12.08 -16.20
C ASP A 166 0.87 -11.25 -14.92
N GLU A 167 1.84 -10.34 -14.98
CA GLU A 167 2.27 -9.57 -13.80
C GLU A 167 1.19 -8.67 -13.20
N MET A 168 0.26 -8.16 -13.99
CA MET A 168 -0.83 -7.31 -13.50
C MET A 168 -1.86 -8.17 -12.77
N SER A 169 -2.17 -9.37 -13.27
CA SER A 169 -3.02 -10.33 -12.56
C SER A 169 -2.38 -10.81 -11.26
N ARG A 170 -1.06 -11.07 -11.25
CA ARG A 170 -0.33 -11.42 -10.00
C ARG A 170 -0.37 -10.27 -9.01
N SER A 171 -0.16 -9.03 -9.47
CA SER A 171 -0.30 -7.81 -8.67
C SER A 171 -1.68 -7.69 -8.03
N GLN A 172 -2.73 -7.89 -8.81
CA GLN A 172 -4.10 -7.89 -8.29
C GLN A 172 -4.31 -8.98 -7.24
N LEU A 173 -3.87 -10.21 -7.48
CA LEU A 173 -4.03 -11.30 -6.52
C LEU A 173 -3.34 -10.97 -5.18
N VAL A 174 -2.14 -10.39 -5.22
CA VAL A 174 -1.43 -9.94 -4.01
C VAL A 174 -2.22 -8.84 -3.29
N ASP A 175 -2.63 -7.80 -4.01
CA ASP A 175 -3.37 -6.68 -3.43
C ASP A 175 -4.73 -7.11 -2.86
N ASP A 176 -5.47 -7.94 -3.59
CA ASP A 176 -6.77 -8.47 -3.16
C ASP A 176 -6.62 -9.33 -1.90
N GLN A 177 -5.67 -10.28 -1.86
CA GLN A 177 -5.48 -11.12 -0.68
C GLN A 177 -5.10 -10.31 0.57
N LEU A 178 -4.21 -9.32 0.45
CA LEU A 178 -3.82 -8.47 1.58
C LEU A 178 -4.99 -7.59 2.08
N ASN A 179 -5.83 -7.07 1.17
CA ASN A 179 -6.99 -6.28 1.54
C ASN A 179 -8.16 -7.14 2.06
N LEU A 180 -8.32 -8.38 1.57
CA LEU A 180 -9.26 -9.35 2.11
C LEU A 180 -8.88 -9.74 3.54
N GLY A 181 -7.60 -10.00 3.80
CA GLY A 181 -7.08 -10.22 5.16
C GLY A 181 -7.33 -9.02 6.07
N ARG A 182 -7.01 -7.81 5.58
CA ARG A 182 -7.24 -6.56 6.32
C ARG A 182 -8.71 -6.32 6.66
N ALA A 183 -9.63 -6.70 5.76
CA ALA A 183 -11.06 -6.55 5.94
C ALA A 183 -11.69 -7.72 6.73
N GLY A 184 -10.91 -8.66 7.25
CA GLY A 184 -11.41 -9.85 7.96
C GLY A 184 -12.16 -10.86 7.07
N LYS A 185 -12.05 -10.74 5.74
CA LYS A 185 -12.72 -11.60 4.75
C LYS A 185 -11.90 -12.83 4.37
N ALA A 186 -10.64 -12.87 4.79
CA ALA A 186 -9.75 -14.02 4.72
C ALA A 186 -8.90 -14.06 6.00
N GLU A 187 -8.56 -15.26 6.47
CA GLU A 187 -7.64 -15.42 7.60
C GLU A 187 -6.21 -15.11 7.16
N TYR A 188 -5.43 -14.42 7.99
CA TYR A 188 -4.05 -14.08 7.64
C TYR A 188 -3.18 -15.30 7.37
N ALA A 189 -3.45 -16.45 7.99
CA ALA A 189 -2.74 -17.69 7.69
C ALA A 189 -2.94 -18.13 6.23
N ASP A 190 -4.17 -18.10 5.72
CA ASP A 190 -4.49 -18.42 4.34
C ASP A 190 -3.84 -17.40 3.38
N VAL A 191 -3.90 -16.11 3.72
CA VAL A 191 -3.28 -15.02 2.95
C VAL A 191 -1.75 -15.20 2.85
N LEU A 192 -1.06 -15.41 3.98
CA LEU A 192 0.39 -15.56 4.02
C LEU A 192 0.87 -16.85 3.34
N ASN A 193 0.09 -17.94 3.41
CA ASN A 193 0.37 -19.15 2.66
C ASN A 193 0.26 -18.92 1.16
N PHE A 194 -0.82 -18.25 0.71
CA PHE A 194 -0.99 -17.90 -0.69
C PHE A 194 0.20 -17.06 -1.19
N LEU A 195 0.58 -16.00 -0.46
CA LEU A 195 1.66 -15.09 -0.83
C LEU A 195 3.06 -15.73 -0.88
N SER A 196 3.23 -16.98 -0.45
CA SER A 196 4.52 -17.68 -0.53
C SER A 196 5.08 -17.81 -1.96
N PHE A 197 4.23 -17.72 -2.99
CA PHE A 197 4.67 -17.72 -4.39
C PHE A 197 5.59 -16.52 -4.72
N MET A 198 5.51 -15.43 -3.95
CA MET A 198 6.34 -14.23 -4.14
C MET A 198 7.83 -14.54 -4.12
N LYS A 199 8.24 -15.66 -3.49
CA LYS A 199 9.62 -16.17 -3.56
C LYS A 199 10.13 -16.36 -5.00
N ARG A 200 9.23 -16.63 -5.95
CA ARG A 200 9.54 -16.85 -7.37
C ARG A 200 9.31 -15.61 -8.24
N ASP A 201 8.69 -14.56 -7.71
CA ASP A 201 8.33 -13.36 -8.49
C ASP A 201 9.35 -12.22 -8.27
N THR A 202 9.63 -11.46 -9.32
CA THR A 202 10.52 -10.29 -9.30
C THR A 202 9.84 -9.04 -9.90
N SER A 203 8.57 -9.14 -10.29
CA SER A 203 7.85 -8.01 -10.89
C SER A 203 7.63 -6.89 -9.87
N TYR A 204 7.95 -5.66 -10.29
CA TYR A 204 7.63 -4.44 -9.54
C TYR A 204 6.14 -4.39 -9.16
N TYR A 205 5.26 -4.78 -10.10
CA TYR A 205 3.82 -4.66 -9.91
C TYR A 205 3.31 -5.60 -8.84
N SER A 206 3.86 -6.81 -8.67
CA SER A 206 3.49 -7.73 -7.58
C SER A 206 4.05 -7.29 -6.24
N TRP A 207 5.31 -6.82 -6.21
CA TRP A 207 5.99 -6.45 -4.97
C TRP A 207 5.50 -5.11 -4.38
N SER A 208 5.02 -4.18 -5.20
CA SER A 208 4.48 -2.91 -4.72
C SER A 208 3.27 -3.07 -3.76
N PRO A 209 2.18 -3.76 -4.12
CA PRO A 209 1.07 -4.02 -3.19
C PRO A 209 1.47 -4.95 -2.05
N PHE A 210 2.38 -5.92 -2.28
CA PHE A 210 2.92 -6.76 -1.21
C PHE A 210 3.48 -5.90 -0.08
N PHE A 211 4.41 -5.01 -0.42
CA PHE A 211 5.05 -4.12 0.53
C PHE A 211 4.08 -3.10 1.14
N ASN A 212 3.08 -2.63 0.40
CA ASN A 212 2.03 -1.77 0.97
C ASN A 212 1.23 -2.49 2.06
N GLY A 213 0.84 -3.75 1.82
CA GLY A 213 0.14 -4.56 2.83
C GLY A 213 1.00 -4.85 4.05
N PHE A 214 2.27 -5.22 3.86
CA PHE A 214 3.18 -5.42 5.00
C PHE A 214 3.53 -4.12 5.73
N SER A 215 3.56 -2.97 5.06
CA SER A 215 3.70 -1.67 5.73
C SER A 215 2.54 -1.42 6.70
N TYR A 216 1.31 -1.76 6.30
CA TYR A 216 0.15 -1.72 7.19
C TYR A 216 0.34 -2.68 8.37
N LEU A 217 0.74 -3.93 8.14
CA LEU A 217 0.95 -4.91 9.21
C LEU A 217 2.01 -4.45 10.21
N PHE A 218 3.16 -3.94 9.76
CA PHE A 218 4.19 -3.41 10.65
C PHE A 218 3.72 -2.22 11.48
N LYS A 219 2.86 -1.35 10.92
CA LYS A 219 2.26 -0.21 11.66
C LYS A 219 1.20 -0.66 12.66
N ARG A 220 0.66 -1.87 12.51
CA ARG A 220 -0.40 -2.45 13.34
C ARG A 220 0.11 -3.59 14.22
N THR A 221 1.42 -3.71 14.41
CA THR A 221 2.02 -4.73 15.28
C THR A 221 3.00 -4.04 16.20
N ASN A 222 2.71 -4.08 17.49
CA ASN A 222 3.60 -3.58 18.53
C ASN A 222 4.58 -4.67 18.99
N ASP A 223 4.15 -5.94 18.97
CA ASP A 223 4.96 -7.07 19.45
C ASP A 223 6.27 -7.22 18.65
N GLU A 224 7.40 -6.99 19.32
CA GLU A 224 8.72 -7.00 18.69
C GLU A 224 9.11 -8.38 18.15
N SER A 225 8.75 -9.45 18.86
CA SER A 225 9.03 -10.82 18.41
C SER A 225 8.27 -11.11 17.11
N LEU A 226 6.99 -10.76 17.07
CA LEU A 226 6.16 -10.91 15.87
C LEU A 226 6.68 -10.08 14.70
N ARG A 227 7.09 -8.81 14.94
CA ARG A 227 7.73 -7.98 13.92
C ARG A 227 8.99 -8.63 13.37
N ASN A 228 9.82 -9.23 14.22
CA ASN A 228 11.05 -9.91 13.78
C ASN A 228 10.73 -11.19 12.97
N SER A 229 9.68 -11.92 13.32
CA SER A 229 9.18 -13.04 12.51
C SER A 229 8.71 -12.58 11.13
N MET A 230 7.92 -11.50 11.06
CA MET A 230 7.50 -10.91 9.78
C MET A 230 8.70 -10.45 8.95
N LYS A 231 9.69 -9.78 9.56
CA LYS A 231 10.92 -9.38 8.85
C LYS A 231 11.63 -10.58 8.23
N THR A 232 11.76 -11.67 8.99
CA THR A 232 12.43 -12.90 8.55
C THR A 232 11.69 -13.54 7.37
N TYR A 233 10.36 -13.63 7.47
CA TYR A 233 9.51 -14.14 6.39
C TYR A 233 9.65 -13.33 5.10
N ILE A 234 9.55 -11.99 5.18
CA ILE A 234 9.68 -11.13 3.98
C ILE A 234 11.09 -11.23 3.39
N LYS A 235 12.13 -11.26 4.23
CA LYS A 235 13.52 -11.42 3.78
C LYS A 235 13.72 -12.72 3.01
N ASP A 236 13.09 -13.83 3.41
CA ASP A 236 13.17 -15.10 2.68
C ASP A 236 12.47 -15.01 1.31
N LEU A 237 11.29 -14.40 1.24
CA LEU A 237 10.56 -14.25 -0.02
C LEU A 237 11.29 -13.33 -1.01
N MET A 238 11.91 -12.26 -0.54
CA MET A 238 12.46 -11.24 -1.43
C MET A 238 13.88 -11.50 -1.95
N GLN A 239 14.49 -12.66 -1.65
CA GLN A 239 15.87 -12.97 -2.08
C GLN A 239 16.04 -12.82 -3.60
N ASN A 240 15.19 -13.50 -4.38
CA ASN A 240 15.23 -13.42 -5.84
C ASN A 240 14.95 -12.01 -6.37
N LEU A 241 14.09 -11.24 -5.71
CA LEU A 241 13.86 -9.84 -6.05
C LEU A 241 15.15 -9.03 -5.89
N VAL A 242 15.79 -9.10 -4.73
CA VAL A 242 17.02 -8.33 -4.45
C VAL A 242 18.16 -8.73 -5.39
N ASP A 243 18.33 -10.03 -5.63
CA ASP A 243 19.35 -10.55 -6.54
C ASP A 243 19.14 -10.07 -8.00
N SER A 244 17.89 -9.82 -8.40
CA SER A 244 17.57 -9.30 -9.74
C SER A 244 17.97 -7.82 -9.93
N VAL A 245 18.17 -7.07 -8.84
CA VAL A 245 18.48 -5.63 -8.85
C VAL A 245 19.69 -5.27 -7.96
N PRO A 246 20.91 -5.72 -8.31
CA PRO A 246 22.10 -5.48 -7.49
C PRO A 246 22.34 -3.99 -7.23
N PHE A 247 22.79 -3.65 -6.02
CA PHE A 247 23.01 -2.27 -5.57
C PHE A 247 23.91 -1.43 -6.50
N THR A 248 24.91 -2.05 -7.12
CA THR A 248 25.91 -1.38 -7.97
C THR A 248 25.54 -1.32 -9.45
N THR A 249 24.44 -1.96 -9.85
CA THR A 249 24.03 -2.03 -11.26
C THR A 249 23.01 -0.94 -11.56
N GLU A 250 23.26 -0.12 -12.57
CA GLU A 250 22.29 0.90 -13.03
C GLU A 250 21.80 0.58 -14.43
N LYS A 251 20.48 0.74 -14.66
CA LYS A 251 19.87 0.69 -15.99
C LYS A 251 19.03 1.95 -16.22
N PRO A 252 19.64 3.11 -16.48
CA PRO A 252 18.96 4.41 -16.46
C PRO A 252 17.88 4.58 -17.55
N THR A 253 17.90 3.75 -18.60
CA THR A 253 16.87 3.75 -19.66
C THR A 253 15.71 2.80 -19.37
N ASP A 254 15.83 1.95 -18.35
CA ASP A 254 14.81 0.99 -17.95
C ASP A 254 14.13 1.50 -16.67
N GLN A 255 13.00 2.16 -16.87
CA GLN A 255 12.23 2.79 -15.79
C GLN A 255 11.71 1.74 -14.81
N ILE A 256 11.24 0.59 -15.29
CA ILE A 256 10.69 -0.46 -14.42
C ILE A 256 11.81 -1.08 -13.60
N TYR A 257 12.95 -1.42 -14.21
CA TYR A 257 14.12 -1.88 -13.47
C TYR A 257 14.53 -0.89 -12.37
N THR A 258 14.58 0.40 -12.69
CA THR A 258 14.94 1.45 -11.73
C THR A 258 13.94 1.49 -10.56
N LEU A 259 12.65 1.41 -10.84
CA LEU A 259 11.60 1.37 -9.81
C LEU A 259 11.70 0.09 -8.95
N THR A 260 11.93 -1.07 -9.57
CA THR A 260 12.17 -2.34 -8.87
C THR A 260 13.37 -2.24 -7.95
N GLN A 261 14.49 -1.67 -8.43
CA GLN A 261 15.71 -1.52 -7.65
C GLN A 261 15.49 -0.64 -6.42
N VAL A 262 14.87 0.53 -6.60
CA VAL A 262 14.58 1.43 -5.47
C VAL A 262 13.64 0.76 -4.47
N LEU A 263 12.58 0.09 -4.94
CA LEU A 263 11.63 -0.61 -4.09
C LEU A 263 12.31 -1.74 -3.28
N ALA A 264 13.02 -2.62 -3.97
CA ALA A 264 13.68 -3.78 -3.38
C ALA A 264 14.74 -3.37 -2.35
N LEU A 265 15.62 -2.43 -2.70
CA LEU A 265 16.71 -1.99 -1.82
C LEU A 265 16.18 -1.17 -0.63
N THR A 266 15.13 -0.36 -0.81
CA THR A 266 14.47 0.31 0.31
C THR A 266 14.00 -0.71 1.35
N TRP A 267 13.31 -1.76 0.90
CA TRP A 267 12.80 -2.80 1.81
C TRP A 267 13.91 -3.69 2.38
N ALA A 268 14.85 -4.14 1.57
CA ALA A 268 15.96 -4.97 2.02
C ALA A 268 16.75 -4.28 3.14
N CYS A 269 17.11 -3.00 2.95
CA CYS A 269 17.82 -2.23 3.96
C CYS A 269 16.96 -1.98 5.21
N ASN A 270 15.67 -1.64 5.05
CA ASN A 270 14.75 -1.45 6.19
C ASN A 270 14.52 -2.72 7.02
N LEU A 271 14.57 -3.89 6.37
CA LEU A 271 14.45 -5.20 7.02
C LEU A 271 15.78 -5.67 7.64
N GLY A 272 16.87 -4.94 7.45
CA GLY A 272 18.20 -5.33 7.93
C GLY A 272 18.79 -6.49 7.13
N GLU A 273 18.61 -6.51 5.81
CA GLU A 273 19.40 -7.38 4.93
C GLU A 273 20.86 -6.88 4.92
N THR A 274 21.78 -7.76 5.31
CA THR A 274 23.16 -7.42 5.63
C THR A 274 23.89 -6.77 4.46
N ASN A 275 23.74 -7.30 3.24
CA ASN A 275 24.44 -6.77 2.07
C ASN A 275 23.91 -5.38 1.68
N CYS A 276 22.59 -5.18 1.73
CA CYS A 276 21.96 -3.88 1.48
C CYS A 276 22.45 -2.85 2.49
N VAL A 277 22.38 -3.16 3.79
CA VAL A 277 22.81 -2.24 4.85
C VAL A 277 24.28 -1.89 4.68
N ASN A 278 25.16 -2.87 4.52
CA ASN A 278 26.60 -2.63 4.35
C ASN A 278 26.92 -1.78 3.11
N ASN A 279 26.27 -2.05 1.98
CA ASN A 279 26.47 -1.27 0.76
C ASN A 279 25.96 0.16 0.91
N ALA A 280 24.79 0.34 1.54
CA ALA A 280 24.20 1.65 1.75
C ALA A 280 25.00 2.48 2.77
N THR A 281 25.45 1.89 3.87
CA THR A 281 26.31 2.59 4.86
C THR A 281 27.66 2.92 4.25
N ALA A 282 28.30 2.01 3.52
CA ALA A 282 29.57 2.31 2.83
C ALA A 282 29.43 3.43 1.80
N ALA A 283 28.33 3.45 1.02
CA ALA A 283 28.03 4.54 0.10
C ALA A 283 27.77 5.87 0.82
N PHE A 284 27.14 5.82 1.98
CA PHE A 284 26.92 7.01 2.82
C PHE A 284 28.22 7.53 3.42
N THR A 285 29.06 6.66 3.98
CA THR A 285 30.41 7.03 4.48
C THR A 285 31.25 7.63 3.37
N THR A 286 31.25 7.05 2.17
CA THR A 286 31.97 7.63 1.02
C THR A 286 31.44 9.03 0.68
N TYR A 287 30.13 9.26 0.85
CA TYR A 287 29.57 10.58 0.66
C TYR A 287 30.01 11.58 1.75
N THR A 288 30.05 11.17 3.02
CA THR A 288 30.44 12.06 4.12
C THR A 288 31.94 12.36 4.12
N THR A 289 32.80 11.42 3.74
CA THR A 289 34.27 11.60 3.74
C THR A 289 34.82 12.22 2.46
N ASP A 290 34.30 11.81 1.29
CA ASP A 290 34.90 12.14 -0.01
C ASP A 290 34.03 13.10 -0.83
N ASP A 291 32.88 13.53 -0.29
CA ASP A 291 31.84 14.30 -0.98
C ASP A 291 31.33 13.65 -2.28
N LYS A 292 31.47 12.33 -2.39
CA LYS A 292 31.04 11.57 -3.55
C LYS A 292 29.58 11.14 -3.38
N MET A 293 28.68 11.85 -4.06
CA MET A 293 27.25 11.57 -3.99
C MET A 293 26.89 10.15 -4.44
N PRO A 294 25.92 9.50 -3.78
CA PRO A 294 25.37 8.22 -4.25
C PRO A 294 24.67 8.36 -5.60
N SER A 295 24.35 7.20 -6.21
CA SER A 295 23.50 7.13 -7.39
C SER A 295 22.21 7.92 -7.18
N ARG A 296 21.79 8.67 -8.21
CA ARG A 296 20.61 9.55 -8.17
C ARG A 296 19.37 8.83 -7.62
N ASN A 297 19.13 7.61 -8.04
CA ASN A 297 17.93 6.86 -7.68
C ASN A 297 18.03 6.22 -6.29
N LEU A 298 19.25 6.02 -5.76
CA LEU A 298 19.48 5.36 -4.48
C LEU A 298 19.75 6.32 -3.33
N LYS A 299 19.73 7.64 -3.57
CA LYS A 299 19.97 8.65 -2.52
C LYS A 299 19.09 8.45 -1.28
N SER A 300 17.78 8.25 -1.47
CA SER A 300 16.86 8.04 -0.35
C SER A 300 17.23 6.80 0.48
N VAL A 301 17.57 5.70 -0.19
CA VAL A 301 18.01 4.44 0.45
C VAL A 301 19.31 4.67 1.22
N VAL A 302 20.30 5.30 0.59
CA VAL A 302 21.63 5.53 1.16
C VAL A 302 21.58 6.50 2.33
N TYR A 303 20.91 7.66 2.18
CA TYR A 303 20.84 8.67 3.24
C TYR A 303 20.09 8.16 4.47
N CYS A 304 18.92 7.52 4.26
CA CYS A 304 18.13 7.00 5.36
C CYS A 304 18.84 5.84 6.07
N THR A 305 19.37 4.87 5.32
CA THR A 305 20.07 3.71 5.90
C THR A 305 21.37 4.12 6.59
N GLY A 306 22.10 5.09 6.01
CA GLY A 306 23.31 5.66 6.60
C GLY A 306 23.04 6.30 7.95
N LEU A 307 22.05 7.20 8.05
CA LEU A 307 21.67 7.84 9.32
C LEU A 307 21.14 6.84 10.34
N LYS A 308 20.32 5.88 9.92
CA LYS A 308 19.75 4.86 10.80
C LYS A 308 20.80 3.96 11.46
N ASN A 309 21.92 3.72 10.77
CA ASN A 309 23.00 2.84 11.21
C ASN A 309 24.31 3.62 11.45
N SER A 310 24.23 4.92 11.72
CA SER A 310 25.40 5.77 11.93
C SER A 310 26.13 5.42 13.23
N GLU A 311 27.45 5.33 13.16
CA GLU A 311 28.33 5.23 14.34
C GLU A 311 28.61 6.60 14.97
N ASN A 312 28.40 7.70 14.22
CA ASN A 312 28.61 9.08 14.66
C ASN A 312 27.37 9.94 14.32
N PRO A 313 26.22 9.69 14.98
CA PRO A 313 24.91 10.18 14.55
C PRO A 313 24.84 11.71 14.43
N THR A 314 25.44 12.45 15.37
CA THR A 314 25.47 13.92 15.34
C THR A 314 26.25 14.47 14.14
N GLU A 315 27.41 13.88 13.80
CA GLU A 315 28.25 14.35 12.69
C GLU A 315 27.57 14.08 11.34
N ASP A 316 27.05 12.86 11.18
CA ASP A 316 26.36 12.43 9.96
C ASP A 316 25.05 13.18 9.72
N TYR A 317 24.27 13.42 10.79
CA TYR A 317 23.07 14.26 10.74
C TYR A 317 23.43 15.68 10.30
N ASN A 318 24.42 16.31 10.94
CA ASN A 318 24.85 17.66 10.62
C ASN A 318 25.41 17.78 9.21
N PHE A 319 26.11 16.76 8.71
CA PHE A 319 26.58 16.72 7.34
C PHE A 319 25.40 16.83 6.36
N LEU A 320 24.39 15.96 6.48
CA LEU A 320 23.22 15.99 5.61
C LEU A 320 22.40 17.27 5.79
N TYR A 321 22.23 17.75 7.01
CA TYR A 321 21.54 19.01 7.27
C TYR A 321 22.24 20.21 6.60
N ASN A 322 23.58 20.26 6.62
CA ASN A 322 24.34 21.26 5.88
C ASN A 322 24.19 21.12 4.36
N LYS A 323 24.05 19.90 3.84
CA LYS A 323 23.71 19.67 2.42
C LYS A 323 22.30 20.18 2.09
N TYR A 324 21.33 20.01 2.98
CA TYR A 324 19.98 20.58 2.84
C TYR A 324 20.01 22.12 2.77
N LEU A 325 20.78 22.77 3.65
CA LEU A 325 20.89 24.24 3.69
C LEU A 325 21.61 24.82 2.46
N SER A 326 22.56 24.09 1.87
CA SER A 326 23.40 24.58 0.77
C SER A 326 22.89 24.25 -0.63
N THR A 327 22.09 23.19 -0.78
CA THR A 327 21.60 22.77 -2.10
C THR A 327 20.50 23.69 -2.63
N LYS A 328 20.55 23.97 -3.94
CA LYS A 328 19.53 24.76 -4.65
C LYS A 328 18.47 23.88 -5.32
N LEU A 329 18.66 22.56 -5.30
CA LEU A 329 17.77 21.62 -5.96
C LEU A 329 16.65 21.21 -5.00
N ALA A 330 15.42 21.63 -5.28
CA ALA A 330 14.27 21.35 -4.41
C ALA A 330 14.04 19.84 -4.20
N THR A 331 14.27 19.01 -5.22
CA THR A 331 14.15 17.55 -5.10
C THR A 331 15.23 16.95 -4.19
N GLU A 332 16.43 17.55 -4.14
CA GLU A 332 17.47 17.16 -3.20
C GLU A 332 17.10 17.57 -1.77
N GLN A 333 16.60 18.80 -1.59
CA GLN A 333 16.14 19.27 -0.28
C GLN A 333 15.10 18.31 0.31
N LEU A 334 14.09 17.93 -0.47
CA LEU A 334 13.07 16.98 -0.03
C LEU A 334 13.62 15.58 0.26
N THR A 335 14.60 15.11 -0.52
CA THR A 335 15.23 13.80 -0.31
C THR A 335 16.01 13.79 1.00
N ILE A 336 16.81 14.82 1.25
CA ILE A 336 17.55 14.97 2.50
C ILE A 336 16.59 15.16 3.67
N LEU A 337 15.58 16.03 3.52
CA LEU A 337 14.61 16.32 4.56
C LEU A 337 13.96 15.03 5.06
N LYS A 338 13.46 14.17 4.17
CA LYS A 338 12.87 12.88 4.54
C LYS A 338 13.88 11.90 5.16
N ALA A 339 15.15 11.96 4.76
CA ALA A 339 16.19 11.09 5.30
C ALA A 339 16.61 11.49 6.72
N LEU A 340 16.62 12.78 7.06
CA LEU A 340 16.99 13.26 8.40
C LEU A 340 16.13 12.63 9.51
N GLY A 341 14.84 12.36 9.24
CA GLY A 341 13.97 11.67 10.19
C GLY A 341 14.31 10.20 10.45
N CYS A 342 15.18 9.58 9.63
CA CYS A 342 15.62 8.19 9.82
C CYS A 342 16.70 8.04 10.91
N ILE A 343 17.16 9.14 11.52
CA ILE A 343 18.20 9.10 12.54
C ILE A 343 17.75 8.29 13.76
N ASN A 344 18.59 7.34 14.18
CA ASN A 344 18.31 6.49 15.33
C ASN A 344 18.81 7.11 16.65
N ASP A 345 18.42 8.36 16.91
CA ASP A 345 18.73 9.12 18.12
C ASP A 345 17.55 10.02 18.47
N SER A 346 16.88 9.76 19.60
CA SER A 346 15.67 10.50 20.00
C SER A 346 15.94 12.00 20.23
N THR A 347 17.13 12.37 20.74
CA THR A 347 17.46 13.79 20.96
C THR A 347 17.53 14.53 19.62
N LEU A 348 18.24 13.96 18.64
CA LEU A 348 18.33 14.51 17.29
C LEU A 348 16.98 14.52 16.57
N ARG A 349 16.11 13.51 16.81
CA ARG A 349 14.74 13.52 16.28
C ARG A 349 13.91 14.66 16.86
N GLN A 350 13.99 14.93 18.16
CA GLN A 350 13.31 16.06 18.78
C GLN A 350 13.83 17.41 18.24
N GLU A 351 15.15 17.55 18.04
CA GLU A 351 15.73 18.74 17.39
C GLU A 351 15.26 18.90 15.94
N TYR A 352 15.21 17.80 15.19
CA TYR A 352 14.71 17.76 13.83
C TYR A 352 13.22 18.15 13.73
N LEU A 353 12.37 17.61 14.63
CA LEU A 353 10.94 17.96 14.70
C LEU A 353 10.73 19.46 14.93
N LYS A 354 11.55 20.09 15.79
CA LYS A 354 11.49 21.54 16.02
C LYS A 354 11.74 22.36 14.77
N LEU A 355 12.53 21.87 13.82
CA LEU A 355 12.77 22.60 12.56
C LEU A 355 11.48 22.83 11.76
N ALA A 356 10.46 21.96 11.93
CA ALA A 356 9.16 22.11 11.28
C ALA A 356 8.36 23.34 11.75
N LEU A 357 8.77 23.95 12.88
CA LEU A 357 8.19 25.17 13.45
C LEU A 357 9.10 26.39 13.25
N THR A 358 10.04 26.32 12.31
CA THR A 358 10.98 27.41 11.99
C THR A 358 10.91 27.79 10.52
N ASP A 359 11.35 29.00 10.18
CA ASP A 359 11.43 29.48 8.78
C ASP A 359 12.48 28.75 7.92
N THR A 360 13.27 27.85 8.52
CA THR A 360 14.28 27.04 7.81
C THR A 360 13.64 26.01 6.89
N ILE A 361 12.46 25.52 7.26
CA ILE A 361 11.68 24.57 6.49
C ILE A 361 10.47 25.30 5.94
N ARG A 362 10.19 25.11 4.65
CA ARG A 362 9.00 25.72 4.05
C ARG A 362 7.77 25.09 4.70
N ILE A 363 6.76 25.91 5.00
CA ILE A 363 5.51 25.45 5.62
C ILE A 363 4.90 24.22 4.90
N GLN A 364 4.91 24.21 3.56
CA GLN A 364 4.41 23.10 2.74
C GLN A 364 5.21 21.78 2.88
N ASP A 365 6.46 21.87 3.32
CA ASP A 365 7.38 20.75 3.48
C ASP A 365 7.44 20.25 4.95
N ALA A 366 6.92 21.02 5.90
CA ALA A 366 6.91 20.67 7.33
C ALA A 366 6.24 19.32 7.62
N GLN A 367 5.20 18.96 6.87
CA GLN A 367 4.55 17.64 6.98
C GLN A 367 5.51 16.45 6.75
N PHE A 368 6.54 16.63 5.91
CA PHE A 368 7.53 15.57 5.67
C PHE A 368 8.47 15.36 6.86
N VAL A 369 8.65 16.40 7.70
CA VAL A 369 9.40 16.31 8.96
C VAL A 369 8.69 15.36 9.90
N PHE A 370 7.42 15.64 10.21
CA PHE A 370 6.61 14.77 11.05
C PHE A 370 6.52 13.37 10.47
N GLN A 371 6.23 13.25 9.16
CA GLN A 371 6.07 11.97 8.49
C GLN A 371 7.29 11.07 8.57
N SER A 372 8.48 11.63 8.35
CA SER A 372 9.70 10.83 8.35
C SER A 372 9.99 10.25 9.74
N VAL A 373 9.70 10.97 10.82
CA VAL A 373 9.91 10.48 12.20
C VAL A 373 8.99 9.31 12.53
N TYR A 374 7.65 9.49 12.43
CA TYR A 374 6.72 8.43 12.82
C TYR A 374 6.68 7.24 11.85
N SER A 375 7.16 7.41 10.61
CA SER A 375 7.13 6.32 9.61
C SER A 375 8.38 5.44 9.60
N THR A 376 9.55 5.95 10.02
CA THR A 376 10.84 5.25 9.85
C THR A 376 11.38 4.63 11.13
N ASN A 377 10.99 5.16 12.29
CA ASN A 377 11.33 4.67 13.63
C ASN A 377 10.07 4.13 14.31
N ALA A 378 9.51 3.02 13.80
CA ALA A 378 8.23 2.50 14.32
C ALA A 378 8.28 2.29 15.85
N ASN A 379 7.19 2.65 16.53
CA ASN A 379 7.00 2.83 17.98
C ASN A 379 7.67 4.10 18.51
N GLU A 380 9.01 4.18 18.51
CA GLU A 380 9.73 5.33 19.10
C GLU A 380 9.36 6.67 18.43
N GLY A 381 9.16 6.68 17.12
CA GLY A 381 8.80 7.87 16.36
C GLY A 381 7.37 8.33 16.63
N VAL A 382 6.46 7.43 17.04
CA VAL A 382 5.11 7.81 17.50
C VAL A 382 5.21 8.48 18.86
N ASP A 383 5.97 7.87 19.79
CA ASP A 383 6.25 8.45 21.11
C ASP A 383 6.93 9.83 21.01
N ASP A 384 7.98 9.94 20.19
CA ASP A 384 8.69 11.20 19.93
C ASP A 384 7.74 12.27 19.37
N THR A 385 6.82 11.89 18.47
CA THR A 385 5.87 12.84 17.89
C THR A 385 4.80 13.27 18.90
N LEU A 386 4.31 12.36 19.75
CA LEU A 386 3.37 12.69 20.83
C LEU A 386 4.01 13.62 21.87
N GLU A 387 5.26 13.35 22.25
CA GLU A 387 6.03 14.22 23.14
C GLU A 387 6.25 15.60 22.51
N PHE A 388 6.59 15.64 21.22
CA PHE A 388 6.77 16.90 20.50
C PHE A 388 5.49 17.74 20.46
N ILE A 389 4.33 17.11 20.21
CA ILE A 389 3.03 17.79 20.27
C ILE A 389 2.81 18.38 21.68
N LYS A 390 2.96 17.56 22.72
CA LYS A 390 2.75 17.98 24.12
C LYS A 390 3.61 19.18 24.50
N ASN A 391 4.84 19.22 24.00
CA ASN A 391 5.82 20.24 24.38
C ASN A 391 5.77 21.51 23.51
N ASN A 392 5.20 21.46 22.29
CA ASN A 392 5.31 22.56 21.32
C ASN A 392 3.96 22.98 20.70
N TYR A 393 2.81 22.46 21.18
CA TYR A 393 1.49 22.77 20.61
C TYR A 393 1.19 24.27 20.48
N GLN A 394 1.70 25.10 21.40
CA GLN A 394 1.49 26.55 21.42
C GLN A 394 2.13 27.27 20.23
N ASP A 395 3.13 26.66 19.60
CA ASP A 395 3.88 27.27 18.49
C ASP A 395 3.27 26.94 17.11
N PHE A 396 2.34 25.98 17.03
CA PHE A 396 1.74 25.57 15.77
C PHE A 396 0.91 26.68 15.12
N GLU A 397 -0.05 27.26 15.84
CA GLU A 397 -0.90 28.31 15.27
C GLU A 397 -0.12 29.59 14.91
N PRO A 398 0.80 30.11 15.77
CA PRO A 398 1.67 31.21 15.38
C PRO A 398 2.49 30.96 14.11
N HIS A 399 2.96 29.72 13.90
CA HIS A 399 3.79 29.38 12.75
C HIS A 399 2.96 29.09 11.47
N PHE A 400 1.88 28.32 11.58
CA PHE A 400 1.07 27.88 10.44
C PHE A 400 -0.14 28.78 10.15
N GLY A 401 -0.44 29.74 11.03
CA GLY A 401 -1.60 30.64 10.95
C GLY A 401 -2.94 29.99 11.30
N THR A 402 -2.99 28.68 11.55
CA THR A 402 -4.19 27.92 11.94
C THR A 402 -3.82 26.69 12.75
N GLN A 403 -4.79 26.13 13.46
CA GLN A 403 -4.66 24.84 14.16
C GLN A 403 -4.74 23.62 13.22
N SER A 404 -5.03 23.79 11.93
CA SER A 404 -5.29 22.68 11.00
C SER A 404 -4.11 21.71 10.87
N THR A 405 -2.87 22.22 10.89
CA THR A 405 -1.67 21.37 10.84
C THR A 405 -1.55 20.50 12.09
N LEU A 406 -1.79 21.08 13.28
CA LEU A 406 -1.76 20.35 14.55
C LEU A 406 -2.87 19.29 14.60
N ASN A 407 -4.10 19.65 14.21
CA ASN A 407 -5.23 18.74 14.17
C ASN A 407 -4.96 17.55 13.23
N SER A 408 -4.42 17.81 12.03
CA SER A 408 -4.04 16.76 11.08
C SER A 408 -2.94 15.85 11.63
N LEU A 409 -1.97 16.42 12.35
CA LEU A 409 -0.89 15.65 12.97
C LEU A 409 -1.44 14.75 14.09
N ILE A 410 -2.32 15.25 14.94
CA ILE A 410 -2.99 14.48 16.00
C ILE A 410 -3.76 13.30 15.41
N TYR A 411 -4.55 13.51 14.35
CA TYR A 411 -5.26 12.41 13.68
C TYR A 411 -4.29 11.35 13.14
N THR A 412 -3.24 11.80 12.45
CA THR A 412 -2.29 10.89 11.81
C THR A 412 -1.54 10.05 12.84
N VAL A 413 -1.09 10.67 13.94
CA VAL A 413 -0.35 9.97 15.00
C VAL A 413 -1.28 9.03 15.77
N ALA A 414 -2.52 9.45 16.06
CA ALA A 414 -3.50 8.59 16.72
C ALA A 414 -3.85 7.34 15.91
N ASP A 415 -3.90 7.45 14.57
CA ASP A 415 -4.09 6.31 13.69
C ASP A 415 -2.92 5.32 13.72
N LEU A 416 -1.74 5.73 14.22
CA LEU A 416 -0.55 4.89 14.36
C LEU A 416 -0.35 4.34 15.78
N ILE A 417 -1.17 4.75 16.74
CA ILE A 417 -1.08 4.26 18.12
C ILE A 417 -1.30 2.75 18.18
N THR A 418 -0.44 2.07 18.93
CA THR A 418 -0.48 0.61 19.11
C THR A 418 -0.49 0.18 20.58
N THR A 419 -0.43 1.13 21.52
CA THR A 419 -0.38 0.85 22.96
C THR A 419 -1.38 1.70 23.75
N GLN A 420 -1.78 1.20 24.92
CA GLN A 420 -2.59 1.98 25.85
C GLN A 420 -1.82 3.19 26.42
N ALA A 421 -0.49 3.09 26.56
CA ALA A 421 0.34 4.17 27.08
C ALA A 421 0.34 5.40 26.15
N GLU A 422 0.41 5.19 24.83
CA GLU A 422 0.30 6.28 23.85
C GLU A 422 -1.10 6.95 23.89
N ILE A 423 -2.17 6.16 24.07
CA ILE A 423 -3.53 6.69 24.27
C ILE A 423 -3.59 7.54 25.55
N ASP A 424 -2.95 7.09 26.63
CA ASP A 424 -2.92 7.81 27.90
C ASP A 424 -2.16 9.13 27.76
N THR A 425 -1.02 9.14 27.04
CA THR A 425 -0.27 10.36 26.69
C THR A 425 -1.13 11.36 25.92
N LEU A 426 -1.86 10.91 24.89
CA LEU A 426 -2.76 11.78 24.13
C LEU A 426 -3.90 12.32 25.01
N ASN A 427 -4.51 11.48 25.87
CA ASN A 427 -5.53 11.94 26.81
C ASN A 427 -5.00 12.93 27.86
N GLU A 428 -3.76 12.77 28.30
CA GLU A 428 -3.10 13.71 29.20
C GLU A 428 -2.90 15.07 28.52
N PHE A 429 -2.44 15.07 27.27
CA PHE A 429 -2.33 16.28 26.46
C PHE A 429 -3.67 17.02 26.35
N LEU A 430 -4.77 16.31 26.07
CA LEU A 430 -6.10 16.94 25.94
C LEU A 430 -6.65 17.56 27.25
N LYS A 431 -6.01 17.33 28.39
CA LYS A 431 -6.34 17.96 29.68
C LYS A 431 -5.55 19.24 29.94
N THR A 432 -4.65 19.64 29.04
CA THR A 432 -3.86 20.86 29.19
C THR A 432 -4.77 22.10 29.21
N GLU A 433 -4.63 22.93 30.25
CA GLU A 433 -5.40 24.16 30.40
C GLU A 433 -5.09 25.14 29.25
N GLY A 434 -6.13 25.72 28.67
CA GLY A 434 -6.00 26.72 27.60
C GLY A 434 -5.77 26.14 26.19
N LEU A 435 -5.97 24.83 25.99
CA LEU A 435 -6.03 24.26 24.64
C LEU A 435 -7.21 24.81 23.85
N ASP A 436 -7.00 25.01 22.54
CA ASP A 436 -8.02 25.45 21.60
C ASP A 436 -9.11 24.38 21.44
N ASP A 437 -10.37 24.81 21.36
CA ASP A 437 -11.54 23.92 21.25
C ASP A 437 -11.47 22.99 20.03
N SER A 438 -10.88 23.45 18.92
CA SER A 438 -10.72 22.63 17.71
C SER A 438 -9.69 21.52 17.91
N VAL A 439 -8.63 21.79 18.68
CA VAL A 439 -7.60 20.80 19.04
C VAL A 439 -8.17 19.75 19.98
N ILE A 440 -8.99 20.17 20.96
CA ILE A 440 -9.70 19.26 21.86
C ILE A 440 -10.64 18.35 21.06
N ALA A 441 -11.46 18.93 20.18
CA ALA A 441 -12.39 18.17 19.34
C ALA A 441 -11.66 17.15 18.44
N ALA A 442 -10.57 17.58 17.80
CA ALA A 442 -9.74 16.69 16.99
C ALA A 442 -9.15 15.54 17.83
N GLY A 443 -8.62 15.87 19.00
CA GLY A 443 -8.07 14.91 19.94
C GLY A 443 -9.07 13.87 20.45
N ILE A 444 -10.31 14.26 20.77
CA ILE A 444 -11.35 13.32 21.22
C ILE A 444 -11.65 12.28 20.12
N ILE A 445 -11.87 12.74 18.89
CA ILE A 445 -12.12 11.86 17.73
C ILE A 445 -10.90 10.95 17.49
N ALA A 446 -9.69 11.50 17.59
CA ALA A 446 -8.45 10.77 17.43
C ALA A 446 -8.28 9.67 18.49
N VAL A 447 -8.58 9.96 19.76
CA VAL A 447 -8.56 8.98 20.86
C VAL A 447 -9.58 7.85 20.64
N GLU A 448 -10.78 8.17 20.15
CA GLU A 448 -11.78 7.15 19.81
C GLU A 448 -11.29 6.24 18.68
N SER A 449 -10.71 6.81 17.62
CA SER A 449 -10.06 6.04 16.53
C SER A 449 -8.96 5.12 17.09
N ALA A 450 -8.06 5.66 17.91
CA ALA A 450 -6.95 4.92 18.50
C ALA A 450 -7.43 3.73 19.35
N LYS A 451 -8.49 3.89 20.15
CA LYS A 451 -9.08 2.81 20.95
C LYS A 451 -9.66 1.69 20.09
N THR A 452 -10.40 2.04 19.04
CA THR A 452 -10.96 1.07 18.09
C THR A 452 -9.84 0.32 17.35
N ASN A 453 -8.80 1.04 16.93
CA ASN A 453 -7.62 0.46 16.30
C ASN A 453 -6.89 -0.52 17.24
N LEU A 454 -6.72 -0.16 18.52
CA LEU A 454 -6.05 -1.01 19.51
C LEU A 454 -6.76 -2.35 19.71
N GLN A 455 -8.10 -2.36 19.71
CA GLN A 455 -8.88 -3.59 19.77
C GLN A 455 -8.65 -4.46 18.53
N THR A 456 -8.67 -3.85 17.35
CA THR A 456 -8.44 -4.53 16.06
C THR A 456 -7.03 -5.12 15.99
N ILE A 457 -6.02 -4.39 16.48
CA ILE A 457 -4.62 -4.82 16.56
C ILE A 457 -4.50 -6.12 17.36
N SER A 458 -5.18 -6.25 18.50
CA SER A 458 -5.09 -7.46 19.33
C SER A 458 -5.56 -8.73 18.59
N THR A 459 -6.61 -8.59 17.76
CA THR A 459 -7.13 -9.70 16.94
C THR A 459 -6.17 -10.02 15.80
N LEU A 460 -5.65 -9.00 15.12
CA LEU A 460 -4.66 -9.12 14.05
C LEU A 460 -3.39 -9.83 14.54
N GLU A 461 -2.81 -9.35 15.65
CA GLU A 461 -1.60 -9.93 16.23
C GLU A 461 -1.81 -11.38 16.64
N GLY A 462 -3.00 -11.74 17.14
CA GLY A 462 -3.36 -13.13 17.44
C GLY A 462 -3.24 -14.03 16.21
N GLN A 463 -3.87 -13.67 15.10
CA GLN A 463 -3.80 -14.45 13.85
C GLN A 463 -2.38 -14.56 13.31
N LEU A 464 -1.60 -13.48 13.37
CA LEU A 464 -0.21 -13.49 12.92
C LEU A 464 0.69 -14.35 13.84
N LYS A 465 0.46 -14.32 15.16
CA LYS A 465 1.17 -15.18 16.13
C LYS A 465 0.91 -16.65 15.88
N ASP A 466 -0.35 -17.03 15.62
CA ASP A 466 -0.72 -18.41 15.30
C ASP A 466 0.01 -18.92 14.05
N TYR A 467 0.23 -18.05 13.06
CA TYR A 467 0.99 -18.38 11.85
C TYR A 467 2.50 -18.51 12.10
N PHE A 468 3.13 -17.51 12.74
CA PHE A 468 4.59 -17.46 12.90
C PHE A 468 5.13 -18.26 14.09
N SER A 469 4.28 -18.64 15.03
CA SER A 469 4.65 -19.39 16.23
C SER A 469 3.57 -20.43 16.55
N PRO A 470 3.38 -21.43 15.67
CA PRO A 470 2.36 -22.45 15.89
C PRO A 470 2.66 -23.17 17.19
N THR A 471 1.80 -22.98 18.21
CA THR A 471 1.84 -23.84 19.40
C THR A 471 1.70 -25.29 18.97
N SER A 472 2.52 -26.17 19.52
CA SER A 472 2.73 -27.58 19.14
C SER A 472 1.53 -28.52 19.27
N SER A 473 0.29 -28.01 19.22
CA SER A 473 -0.96 -28.77 19.29
C SER A 473 -1.79 -28.79 18.01
N ALA A 474 -1.39 -28.07 16.95
CA ALA A 474 -1.97 -28.24 15.62
C ALA A 474 -0.95 -28.98 14.75
N SER A 475 -1.25 -30.23 14.42
CA SER A 475 -0.50 -31.03 13.45
C SER A 475 -0.46 -30.29 12.11
N ILE A 476 0.62 -29.55 11.88
CA ILE A 476 1.01 -29.05 10.57
C ILE A 476 1.22 -30.30 9.72
N ASN A 477 0.38 -30.50 8.72
CA ASN A 477 0.72 -31.35 7.60
C ASN A 477 1.95 -30.74 6.93
N THR A 478 3.12 -31.22 7.34
CA THR A 478 4.37 -31.07 6.60
C THR A 478 4.17 -31.71 5.23
N TYR A 479 3.73 -30.92 4.25
CA TYR A 479 4.03 -31.25 2.87
C TYR A 479 5.52 -30.98 2.68
N HIS A 480 6.28 -32.08 2.69
CA HIS A 480 7.70 -32.13 2.43
C HIS A 480 8.07 -31.31 1.20
N LEU A 481 8.93 -30.32 1.41
CA LEU A 481 9.92 -29.90 0.42
C LEU A 481 10.93 -31.05 0.27
N GLU A 482 10.67 -31.98 -0.65
CA GLU A 482 11.69 -32.86 -1.19
C GLU A 482 11.77 -32.66 -2.70
N GLN A 483 12.92 -32.10 -3.11
CA GLN A 483 13.65 -32.28 -4.36
C GLN A 483 12.86 -32.68 -5.62
N ILE A 484 12.72 -31.73 -6.57
CA ILE A 484 13.15 -31.87 -7.98
C ILE A 484 13.80 -30.55 -8.40
#